data_AF-A0A7S2ZC58-F1
#
_entry.id   AF-A0A7S2ZC58-F1
#
_cell.length_a   1.000
_cell.length_b   1.000
_cell.length_c   1.000
_cell.angle_alpha   90.00
_cell.angle_beta   90.00
_cell.angle_gamma   90.00
#
_symmetry.space_group_name_H-M   'P 1'
#
loop_
_entity.id
_entity.type
_entity.pdbx_description
1 polymer ?
#
loop_
_entity_poly.entity_id
_entity_poly.type
_entity_poly.pdbx_seq_one_letter_code
_entity_poly.pdbx_strand_id
1 'polypeptide(L)'
;MAVAVKKKSFLDGIPDAPPDPILSLRTLYEEDPAEKKLNVSVGAYRTDEGKSYVLPVVKEVEAMMLDDPSLNHEYLPVEGLKEFRDATAKLAFGEDSLAIREGRCVTVQALSGTGALRVGLEFLSRFYTPGAKVFVPEQSWPLHRRIPPLSGMGEVELYRYFNADTKGVDFTGLVEDISNAPDGSIIVLHPCAHNPTGADLNFDEWKQLCTVIAEKGHLPFFDAAYQGFATGDLIRDRFALEYFASQGIELMLSQSYAKNMGLYGERTGALSVIVSDNSIVDRVLVQLKQVIRPMYSSPPAHGARIAATILNNPVLFDKWNGELKLMSGRILEMRTALKLALQKLQTPGNWDFLEKQIGMFSYTGLTGPEVDFIQEK
;
A
#
# COMPACT_ATOMS: atom_id res chain seq x y z
N MET A 1 -40.28 20.07 42.94
CA MET A 1 -39.77 19.77 41.59
C MET A 1 -38.26 19.95 41.62
N ALA A 2 -37.48 18.89 41.43
CA ALA A 2 -36.02 19.00 41.33
C ALA A 2 -35.66 19.39 39.90
N VAL A 3 -35.10 20.59 39.72
CA VAL A 3 -34.55 21.02 38.44
C VAL A 3 -33.26 20.23 38.21
N ALA A 4 -33.26 19.31 37.25
CA ALA A 4 -32.06 18.61 36.85
C ALA A 4 -31.09 19.62 36.23
N VAL A 5 -30.04 19.98 36.97
CA VAL A 5 -28.94 20.78 36.44
C VAL A 5 -28.24 19.91 35.40
N LYS A 6 -28.35 20.31 34.13
CA LYS A 6 -27.66 19.63 33.02
C LYS A 6 -26.16 19.82 33.23
N LYS A 7 -25.50 18.79 33.79
CA LYS A 7 -24.04 18.79 33.97
C LYS A 7 -23.39 18.81 32.58
N LYS A 8 -22.36 19.64 32.41
CA LYS A 8 -21.48 19.62 31.23
C LYS A 8 -20.90 18.23 31.05
N SER A 9 -20.87 17.74 29.82
CA SER A 9 -20.18 16.48 29.52
C SER A 9 -18.68 16.69 29.69
N PHE A 10 -17.97 15.68 30.19
CA PHE A 10 -16.50 15.68 30.14
C PHE A 10 -15.97 15.64 28.69
N LEU A 11 -16.86 15.43 27.71
CA LEU A 11 -16.60 15.41 26.27
C LEU A 11 -17.01 16.71 25.55
N ASP A 12 -17.50 17.74 26.26
CA ASP A 12 -18.01 18.99 25.64
C ASP A 12 -16.95 19.74 24.81
N GLY A 13 -15.66 19.42 24.97
CA GLY A 13 -14.55 20.05 24.25
C GLY A 13 -14.03 19.26 23.04
N ILE A 14 -14.67 18.13 22.67
CA ILE A 14 -14.24 17.38 21.48
C ILE A 14 -14.59 18.20 20.23
N PRO A 15 -13.60 18.58 19.40
CA PRO A 15 -13.86 19.27 18.14
C PRO A 15 -14.42 18.29 17.10
N ASP A 16 -15.20 18.80 16.15
CA ASP A 16 -15.58 18.04 14.98
C ASP A 16 -14.32 17.65 14.19
N ALA A 17 -14.23 16.37 13.83
CA ALA A 17 -13.18 15.90 12.94
C ALA A 17 -13.57 16.22 11.49
N PRO A 18 -12.64 16.74 10.67
CA PRO A 18 -12.91 16.90 9.24
C PRO A 18 -13.20 15.51 8.62
N PRO A 19 -14.18 15.42 7.71
CA PRO A 19 -14.51 14.15 7.06
C PRO A 19 -13.32 13.65 6.23
N ASP A 20 -13.13 12.33 6.19
CA ASP A 20 -12.14 11.73 5.28
C ASP A 20 -12.58 11.98 3.83
N PRO A 21 -11.76 12.64 3.00
CA PRO A 21 -12.18 13.10 1.67
C PRO A 21 -12.48 11.96 0.69
N ILE A 22 -12.00 10.74 0.93
CA ILE A 22 -12.30 9.58 0.08
C ILE A 22 -13.57 8.89 0.58
N LEU A 23 -13.71 8.72 1.90
CA LEU A 23 -14.88 8.06 2.46
C LEU A 23 -16.15 8.92 2.34
N SER A 24 -16.04 10.24 2.42
CA SER A 24 -17.17 11.15 2.23
C SER A 24 -17.77 11.06 0.82
N LEU A 25 -16.93 10.88 -0.21
CA LEU A 25 -17.40 10.69 -1.59
C LEU A 25 -18.23 9.41 -1.75
N ARG A 26 -17.97 8.38 -0.95
CA ARG A 26 -18.81 7.18 -0.96
C ARG A 26 -20.20 7.48 -0.43
N THR A 27 -20.32 8.23 0.66
CA THR A 27 -21.62 8.65 1.21
C THR A 27 -22.39 9.47 0.17
N LEU A 28 -21.74 10.46 -0.44
CA LEU A 28 -22.35 11.27 -1.49
C LEU A 28 -22.83 10.40 -2.68
N TYR A 29 -22.00 9.46 -3.12
CA TYR A 29 -22.39 8.51 -4.17
C TYR A 29 -23.58 7.63 -3.77
N GLU A 30 -23.64 7.12 -2.53
CA GLU A 30 -24.74 6.28 -2.06
C GLU A 30 -26.06 7.06 -1.96
N GLU A 31 -26.00 8.33 -1.52
CA GLU A 31 -27.14 9.23 -1.36
C GLU A 31 -27.67 9.83 -2.67
N ASP A 32 -26.87 9.86 -3.73
CA ASP A 32 -27.27 10.40 -5.03
C ASP A 32 -28.41 9.58 -5.68
N PRO A 33 -29.59 10.15 -5.97
CA PRO A 33 -30.71 9.42 -6.56
C PRO A 33 -30.57 9.17 -8.08
N ALA A 34 -29.54 9.71 -8.75
CA ALA A 34 -29.37 9.56 -10.19
C ALA A 34 -29.23 8.09 -10.61
N GLU A 35 -29.99 7.67 -11.62
CA GLU A 35 -29.92 6.31 -12.17
C GLU A 35 -28.57 6.02 -12.85
N LYS A 36 -27.91 7.06 -13.38
CA LYS A 36 -26.64 6.98 -14.10
C LYS A 36 -25.50 7.64 -13.33
N LYS A 37 -25.23 7.15 -12.13
CA LYS A 37 -24.10 7.57 -11.30
C LYS A 37 -22.94 6.59 -11.36
N LEU A 38 -21.71 7.09 -11.35
CA LEU A 38 -20.49 6.28 -11.35
C LEU A 38 -19.63 6.59 -10.11
N ASN A 39 -19.15 5.54 -9.45
CA ASN A 39 -18.19 5.69 -8.36
C ASN A 39 -16.76 5.48 -8.88
N VAL A 40 -15.99 6.57 -8.98
CA VAL A 40 -14.57 6.57 -9.35
C VAL A 40 -13.65 7.00 -8.19
N SER A 41 -14.15 7.01 -6.95
CA SER A 41 -13.38 7.52 -5.79
C SER A 41 -12.59 6.42 -5.06
N VAL A 42 -13.15 5.21 -4.94
CA VAL A 42 -12.57 4.13 -4.14
C VAL A 42 -11.70 3.19 -4.98
N GLY A 43 -10.46 2.97 -4.55
CA GLY A 43 -9.53 1.98 -5.12
C GLY A 43 -9.90 0.53 -4.77
N ALA A 44 -11.03 0.05 -5.27
CA ALA A 44 -11.48 -1.33 -5.17
C ALA A 44 -11.87 -1.84 -6.56
N TYR A 45 -11.40 -3.03 -6.92
CA TYR A 45 -11.73 -3.63 -8.21
C TYR A 45 -13.21 -4.06 -8.23
N ARG A 46 -13.88 -3.81 -9.36
CA ARG A 46 -15.32 -4.02 -9.53
C ARG A 46 -15.64 -4.94 -10.70
N THR A 47 -16.78 -5.63 -10.65
CA THR A 47 -17.35 -6.31 -11.83
C THR A 47 -17.87 -5.28 -12.84
N ASP A 48 -18.37 -5.75 -13.99
CA ASP A 48 -18.97 -4.88 -15.01
C ASP A 48 -20.29 -4.26 -14.53
N GLU A 49 -20.97 -4.89 -13.57
CA GLU A 49 -22.14 -4.33 -12.88
C GLU A 49 -21.77 -3.38 -11.74
N GLY A 50 -20.48 -3.03 -11.58
CA GLY A 50 -20.01 -2.15 -10.52
C GLY A 50 -19.99 -2.78 -9.12
N LYS A 51 -20.16 -4.11 -9.01
CA LYS A 51 -20.18 -4.83 -7.72
C LYS A 51 -18.78 -5.19 -7.24
N SER A 52 -18.63 -5.51 -5.96
CA SER A 52 -17.37 -6.07 -5.44
C SER A 52 -17.01 -7.36 -6.16
N TYR A 53 -15.77 -7.43 -6.64
CA TYR A 53 -15.22 -8.65 -7.24
C TYR A 53 -14.49 -9.46 -6.17
N VAL A 54 -14.93 -10.70 -5.97
CA VAL A 54 -14.25 -11.68 -5.10
C VAL A 54 -13.56 -12.69 -5.99
N LEU A 55 -12.25 -12.79 -5.86
CA LEU A 55 -11.40 -13.68 -6.65
C LEU A 55 -11.88 -15.14 -6.54
N PRO A 56 -12.09 -15.85 -7.65
CA PRO A 56 -12.49 -17.26 -7.63
C PRO A 56 -11.57 -18.14 -6.78
N VAL A 57 -10.24 -17.96 -6.85
CA VAL A 57 -9.29 -18.69 -6.01
C VAL A 57 -9.48 -18.43 -4.51
N VAL A 58 -9.90 -17.23 -4.11
CA VAL A 58 -10.22 -16.91 -2.71
C VAL A 58 -11.45 -17.69 -2.26
N LYS A 59 -12.51 -17.73 -3.07
CA LYS A 59 -13.71 -18.52 -2.77
C LYS A 59 -13.41 -20.01 -2.64
N GLU A 60 -12.55 -20.54 -3.51
CA GLU A 60 -12.11 -21.93 -3.47
C GLU A 60 -11.41 -22.24 -2.15
N VAL A 61 -10.50 -21.38 -1.71
CA VAL A 61 -9.79 -21.55 -0.42
C VAL A 61 -10.72 -21.38 0.77
N GLU A 62 -11.67 -20.44 0.73
CA GLU A 62 -12.66 -20.30 1.79
C GLU A 62 -13.55 -21.54 1.92
N ALA A 63 -13.93 -22.17 0.80
CA ALA A 63 -14.65 -23.44 0.83
C ALA A 63 -13.80 -24.56 1.44
N MET A 64 -12.51 -24.64 1.09
CA MET A 64 -11.58 -25.60 1.71
C MET A 64 -11.46 -25.38 3.22
N MET A 65 -11.40 -24.12 3.67
CA MET A 65 -11.33 -23.78 5.09
C MET A 65 -12.62 -24.15 5.83
N LEU A 66 -13.79 -23.98 5.22
CA LEU A 66 -15.07 -24.35 5.81
C LEU A 66 -15.16 -25.86 6.10
N ASP A 67 -14.58 -26.69 5.22
CA ASP A 67 -14.62 -28.14 5.31
C ASP A 67 -13.47 -28.74 6.16
N ASP A 68 -12.51 -27.92 6.64
CA ASP A 68 -11.34 -28.37 7.39
C ASP A 68 -11.66 -28.58 8.88
N PRO A 69 -11.70 -29.84 9.38
CA PRO A 69 -12.02 -30.11 10.78
C PRO A 69 -10.92 -29.70 11.77
N SER A 70 -9.71 -29.38 11.29
CA SER A 70 -8.61 -28.88 12.13
C SER A 70 -8.64 -27.37 12.34
N LEU A 71 -9.45 -26.65 11.56
CA LEU A 71 -9.59 -25.21 11.65
C LEU A 71 -10.17 -24.79 13.01
N ASN A 72 -9.51 -23.82 13.64
CA ASN A 72 -9.94 -23.24 14.91
C ASN A 72 -9.79 -21.71 14.90
N HIS A 73 -10.32 -21.05 15.93
CA HIS A 73 -10.28 -19.60 16.09
C HIS A 73 -9.36 -19.16 17.24
N GLU A 74 -8.35 -19.97 17.58
CA GLU A 74 -7.37 -19.63 18.61
C GLU A 74 -6.51 -18.43 18.19
N TYR A 75 -5.92 -17.77 19.19
CA TYR A 75 -5.00 -16.66 18.95
C TYR A 75 -3.77 -17.12 18.16
N LEU A 76 -3.39 -16.33 17.16
CA LEU A 76 -2.08 -16.45 16.54
C LEU A 76 -0.99 -15.94 17.49
N PRO A 77 0.28 -16.36 17.28
CA PRO A 77 1.43 -15.65 17.83
C PRO A 77 1.37 -14.15 17.51
N VAL A 78 2.00 -13.32 18.33
CA VAL A 78 1.99 -11.84 18.17
C VAL A 78 2.53 -11.43 16.80
N GLU A 79 3.57 -12.13 16.35
CA GLU A 79 4.19 -11.95 15.05
C GLU A 79 3.31 -12.45 13.89
N GLY A 80 2.30 -13.28 14.14
CA GLY A 80 1.35 -13.82 13.17
C GLY A 80 1.67 -15.23 12.66
N LEU A 81 0.90 -15.65 11.65
CA LEU A 81 0.99 -16.99 11.06
C LEU A 81 2.31 -17.17 10.31
N LYS A 82 3.11 -18.19 10.66
CA LYS A 82 4.46 -18.37 10.10
C LYS A 82 4.44 -18.60 8.59
N GLU A 83 3.54 -19.44 8.11
CA GLU A 83 3.37 -19.82 6.70
C GLU A 83 3.02 -18.60 5.84
N PHE A 84 2.24 -17.67 6.39
CA PHE A 84 1.91 -16.40 5.73
C PHE A 84 3.12 -15.45 5.68
N ARG A 85 3.86 -15.32 6.79
CA ARG A 85 5.04 -14.44 6.88
C ARG A 85 6.13 -14.86 5.91
N ASP A 86 6.46 -16.14 5.89
CA ASP A 86 7.48 -16.70 5.01
C ASP A 86 7.10 -16.53 3.53
N ALA A 87 5.85 -16.82 3.16
CA ALA A 87 5.37 -16.67 1.80
C ALA A 87 5.31 -15.21 1.35
N THR A 88 4.93 -14.30 2.25
CA THR A 88 4.87 -12.86 1.99
C THR A 88 6.26 -12.27 1.70
N ALA A 89 7.27 -12.67 2.47
CA ALA A 89 8.65 -12.25 2.24
C ALA A 89 9.18 -12.75 0.88
N LYS A 90 8.91 -14.02 0.54
CA LYS A 90 9.30 -14.60 -0.76
C LYS A 90 8.60 -13.91 -1.92
N LEU A 91 7.32 -13.57 -1.78
CA LEU A 91 6.58 -12.81 -2.79
C LEU A 91 7.26 -11.46 -3.06
N ALA A 92 7.64 -10.74 -1.99
CA ALA A 92 8.26 -9.42 -2.06
C ALA A 92 9.67 -9.42 -2.67
N PHE A 93 10.53 -10.33 -2.22
CA PHE A 93 11.98 -10.24 -2.49
C PHE A 93 12.47 -11.33 -3.46
N GLY A 94 11.62 -12.27 -3.85
CA GLY A 94 11.99 -13.44 -4.64
C GLY A 94 12.43 -14.62 -3.78
N GLU A 95 12.23 -15.84 -4.31
CA GLU A 95 12.61 -17.08 -3.63
C GLU A 95 14.12 -17.19 -3.40
N ASP A 96 14.91 -16.66 -4.33
CA ASP A 96 16.38 -16.68 -4.29
C ASP A 96 16.99 -15.47 -3.56
N SER A 97 16.17 -14.65 -2.88
CA SER A 97 16.62 -13.46 -2.17
C SER A 97 17.77 -13.76 -1.21
N LEU A 98 18.90 -13.09 -1.41
CA LEU A 98 20.07 -13.22 -0.54
C LEU A 98 19.73 -12.82 0.91
N ALA A 99 18.93 -11.77 1.09
CA ALA A 99 18.51 -11.31 2.43
C ALA A 99 17.68 -12.36 3.19
N ILE A 100 16.85 -13.14 2.48
CA ILE A 100 16.12 -14.25 3.09
C ILE A 100 17.08 -15.41 3.41
N ARG A 101 17.93 -15.80 2.47
CA ARG A 101 18.88 -16.92 2.63
C ARG A 101 19.90 -16.70 3.74
N GLU A 102 20.34 -15.47 3.95
CA GLU A 102 21.28 -15.08 5.01
C GLU A 102 20.57 -14.86 6.37
N GLY A 103 19.24 -15.03 6.41
CA GLY A 103 18.45 -14.86 7.64
C GLY A 103 18.33 -13.42 8.09
N ARG A 104 18.46 -12.43 7.19
CA ARG A 104 18.43 -10.99 7.49
C ARG A 104 17.04 -10.35 7.40
N CYS A 105 16.03 -11.11 6.99
CA CYS A 105 14.66 -10.62 6.85
C CYS A 105 13.79 -11.01 8.05
N VAL A 106 13.28 -10.01 8.78
CA VAL A 106 12.25 -10.19 9.81
C VAL A 106 10.90 -9.85 9.21
N THR A 107 9.93 -10.75 9.28
CA THR A 107 8.55 -10.48 8.83
C THR A 107 7.56 -10.71 9.96
N VAL A 108 6.67 -9.74 10.17
CA VAL A 108 5.53 -9.82 11.08
C VAL A 108 4.24 -9.53 10.32
N GLN A 109 3.20 -10.30 10.57
CA GLN A 109 1.87 -10.03 10.03
C GLN A 109 1.31 -8.74 10.69
N ALA A 110 0.62 -7.94 9.90
CA ALA A 110 0.04 -6.67 10.33
C ALA A 110 -1.37 -6.47 9.75
N LEU A 111 -2.09 -5.46 10.27
CA LEU A 111 -3.43 -5.09 9.80
C LEU A 111 -3.36 -4.38 8.43
N SER A 112 -3.10 -5.16 7.38
CA SER A 112 -2.85 -4.69 6.02
C SER A 112 -1.65 -3.73 5.94
N GLY A 113 -1.54 -2.97 4.84
CA GLY A 113 -0.45 -2.00 4.67
C GLY A 113 -0.52 -0.85 5.68
N THR A 114 -1.73 -0.37 5.99
CA THR A 114 -1.94 0.68 7.00
C THR A 114 -1.38 0.28 8.38
N GLY A 115 -1.67 -0.95 8.82
CA GLY A 115 -1.14 -1.47 10.08
C GLY A 115 0.36 -1.71 10.02
N ALA A 116 0.88 -2.20 8.89
CA ALA A 116 2.31 -2.41 8.70
C ALA A 116 3.10 -1.10 8.78
N LEU A 117 2.63 -0.04 8.09
CA LEU A 117 3.19 1.31 8.18
C LEU A 117 3.16 1.84 9.61
N ARG A 118 2.01 1.73 10.31
CA ARG A 118 1.84 2.23 11.68
C ARG A 118 2.79 1.52 12.66
N VAL A 119 2.95 0.20 12.55
CA VAL A 119 3.87 -0.60 13.37
C VAL A 119 5.32 -0.24 13.05
N GLY A 120 5.69 -0.17 11.77
CA GLY A 120 7.06 0.15 11.35
C GLY A 120 7.49 1.54 11.79
N LEU A 121 6.63 2.55 11.63
CA LEU A 121 6.94 3.93 12.03
C LEU A 121 7.03 4.09 13.57
N GLU A 122 6.26 3.33 14.34
CA GLU A 122 6.42 3.33 15.81
C GLU A 122 7.65 2.58 16.28
N PHE A 123 8.04 1.53 15.56
CA PHE A 123 9.32 0.88 15.80
C PHE A 123 10.48 1.86 15.54
N LEU A 124 10.43 2.59 14.40
CA LEU A 124 11.44 3.58 14.05
C LEU A 124 11.49 4.74 15.04
N SER A 125 10.35 5.25 15.52
CA SER A 125 10.33 6.35 16.50
C SER A 125 11.00 5.99 17.83
N ARG A 126 11.07 4.70 18.17
CA ARG A 126 11.70 4.19 19.39
C ARG A 126 13.18 3.85 19.23
N PHE A 127 13.59 3.33 18.07
CA PHE A 127 14.88 2.63 17.92
C PHE A 127 15.76 3.12 16.79
N TYR A 128 15.25 3.98 15.91
CA TYR A 128 16.04 4.58 14.84
C TYR A 128 16.73 5.87 15.32
N THR A 129 17.37 6.59 14.39
CA THR A 129 18.09 7.83 14.68
C THR A 129 17.13 8.91 15.25
N PRO A 130 17.40 9.43 16.47
CA PRO A 130 16.59 10.51 17.03
C PRO A 130 16.53 11.72 16.10
N GLY A 131 15.30 12.18 15.81
CA GLY A 131 15.07 13.31 14.92
C GLY A 131 15.13 12.99 13.42
N ALA A 132 15.25 11.72 13.03
CA ALA A 132 15.15 11.32 11.63
C ALA A 132 13.86 11.85 10.98
N LYS A 133 14.02 12.47 9.81
CA LYS A 133 12.93 13.03 9.03
C LYS A 133 12.29 11.95 8.17
N VAL A 134 10.97 12.03 8.01
CA VAL A 134 10.21 11.16 7.12
C VAL A 134 9.85 11.96 5.87
N PHE A 135 10.31 11.52 4.72
CA PHE A 135 10.04 12.11 3.42
C PHE A 135 8.98 11.32 2.67
N VAL A 136 7.97 12.00 2.16
CA VAL A 136 6.82 11.42 1.45
C VAL A 136 6.67 12.12 0.10
N PRO A 137 6.29 11.41 -0.98
CA PRO A 137 6.07 12.07 -2.27
C PRO A 137 4.98 13.12 -2.14
N GLU A 138 5.14 14.26 -2.82
CA GLU A 138 4.19 15.38 -2.74
C GLU A 138 2.76 14.96 -3.15
N GLN A 139 2.64 14.10 -4.15
CA GLN A 139 1.39 13.41 -4.44
C GLN A 139 1.56 12.02 -3.83
N SER A 140 0.83 11.70 -2.77
CA SER A 140 0.91 10.36 -2.16
C SER A 140 -0.40 10.02 -1.51
N TRP A 141 -0.54 8.76 -1.07
CA TRP A 141 -1.69 8.31 -0.33
C TRP A 141 -1.85 9.14 0.96
N PRO A 142 -3.01 9.74 1.24
CA PRO A 142 -3.14 10.74 2.32
C PRO A 142 -2.69 10.27 3.72
N LEU A 143 -2.78 8.97 4.01
CA LEU A 143 -2.34 8.46 5.30
C LEU A 143 -0.82 8.47 5.50
N HIS A 144 0.00 8.57 4.44
CA HIS A 144 1.44 8.75 4.58
C HIS A 144 1.82 10.05 5.30
N ARG A 145 0.96 11.08 5.26
CA ARG A 145 1.16 12.32 6.03
C ARG A 145 0.64 12.21 7.46
N ARG A 146 -0.40 11.41 7.68
CA ARG A 146 -1.11 11.34 8.97
C ARG A 146 -0.50 10.33 9.93
N ILE A 147 -0.01 9.19 9.42
CA ILE A 147 0.48 8.08 10.25
C ILE A 147 1.80 8.43 10.95
N PRO A 148 2.82 9.04 10.31
CA PRO A 148 4.09 9.31 10.97
C PRO A 148 3.99 10.09 12.28
N PRO A 149 3.35 11.28 12.36
CA PRO A 149 3.24 12.01 13.63
C PRO A 149 2.46 11.23 14.69
N LEU A 150 1.42 10.49 14.29
CA LEU A 150 0.65 9.62 15.19
C LEU A 150 1.43 8.38 15.67
N SER A 151 2.59 8.11 15.06
CA SER A 151 3.51 7.02 15.43
C SER A 151 4.67 7.49 16.31
N GLY A 152 4.69 8.77 16.71
CA GLY A 152 5.79 9.37 17.45
C GLY A 152 6.94 9.84 16.57
N MET A 153 6.78 9.83 15.24
CA MET A 153 7.69 10.55 14.34
C MET A 153 7.34 12.05 14.34
N GLY A 154 8.17 12.87 13.71
CA GLY A 154 7.84 14.27 13.44
C GLY A 154 6.85 14.45 12.30
N GLU A 155 6.52 15.71 12.01
CA GLU A 155 5.86 16.08 10.75
C GLU A 155 6.67 15.58 9.55
N VAL A 156 5.96 15.20 8.49
CA VAL A 156 6.59 14.71 7.26
C VAL A 156 7.13 15.87 6.43
N GLU A 157 8.26 15.63 5.79
CA GLU A 157 8.77 16.47 4.70
C GLU A 157 8.27 15.92 3.36
N LEU A 158 8.16 16.78 2.36
CA LEU A 158 7.70 16.39 1.02
C LEU A 158 8.87 16.43 0.04
N TYR A 159 8.86 15.52 -0.93
CA TYR A 159 9.75 15.55 -2.09
C TYR A 159 8.96 15.52 -3.39
N ARG A 160 9.50 16.17 -4.43
CA ARG A 160 8.89 16.22 -5.76
C ARG A 160 8.77 14.82 -6.35
N TYR A 161 7.63 14.55 -6.99
CA TYR A 161 7.37 13.26 -7.60
C TYR A 161 6.62 13.34 -8.93
N PHE A 162 5.54 14.11 -9.03
CA PHE A 162 4.73 14.15 -10.25
C PHE A 162 5.02 15.41 -11.06
N ASN A 163 5.30 15.24 -12.35
CA ASN A 163 5.41 16.35 -13.28
C ASN A 163 4.04 16.60 -13.96
N ALA A 164 3.45 17.76 -13.70
CA ALA A 164 2.13 18.10 -14.21
C ALA A 164 2.07 18.27 -15.74
N ASP A 165 3.18 18.59 -16.40
CA ASP A 165 3.26 18.77 -17.84
C ASP A 165 3.38 17.42 -18.56
N THR A 166 4.25 16.54 -18.05
CA THR A 166 4.48 15.21 -18.67
C THR A 166 3.49 14.15 -18.19
N LYS A 167 2.77 14.41 -17.08
CA LYS A 167 1.91 13.46 -16.35
C LYS A 167 2.65 12.18 -15.89
N GLY A 168 3.99 12.26 -15.82
CA GLY A 168 4.89 11.21 -15.37
C GLY A 168 5.64 11.60 -14.10
N VAL A 169 6.75 10.90 -13.84
CA VAL A 169 7.60 11.20 -12.68
C VAL A 169 8.52 12.38 -12.98
N ASP A 170 8.58 13.36 -12.06
CA ASP A 170 9.64 14.36 -11.99
C ASP A 170 10.89 13.74 -11.37
N PHE A 171 11.59 12.89 -12.14
CA PHE A 171 12.72 12.14 -11.61
C PHE A 171 13.89 13.04 -11.19
N THR A 172 14.13 14.12 -11.95
CA THR A 172 15.17 15.11 -11.61
C THR A 172 14.87 15.78 -10.27
N GLY A 173 13.65 16.28 -10.08
CA GLY A 173 13.26 16.91 -8.82
C GLY A 173 13.27 15.93 -7.64
N LEU A 174 12.82 14.70 -7.87
CA LEU A 174 12.89 13.62 -6.89
C LEU A 174 14.34 13.41 -6.42
N VAL A 175 15.28 13.18 -7.33
CA VAL A 175 16.69 12.93 -6.99
C VAL A 175 17.31 14.12 -6.28
N GLU A 176 17.03 15.35 -6.72
CA GLU A 176 17.52 16.57 -6.08
C GLU A 176 17.05 16.68 -4.63
N ASP A 177 15.76 16.48 -4.38
CA ASP A 177 15.19 16.59 -3.03
C ASP A 177 15.71 15.50 -2.09
N ILE A 178 15.81 14.26 -2.57
CA ILE A 178 16.34 13.14 -1.77
C ILE A 178 17.84 13.31 -1.51
N SER A 179 18.62 13.82 -2.47
CA SER A 179 20.04 14.11 -2.26
C SER A 179 20.27 15.23 -1.23
N ASN A 180 19.37 16.21 -1.20
CA ASN A 180 19.41 17.34 -0.27
C ASN A 180 18.81 17.01 1.11
N ALA A 181 18.11 15.90 1.26
CA ALA A 181 17.57 15.46 2.55
C ALA A 181 18.70 15.22 3.58
N PRO A 182 18.46 15.43 4.88
CA PRO A 182 19.44 15.09 5.92
C PRO A 182 19.82 13.61 5.88
N ASP A 183 21.11 13.30 6.00
CA ASP A 183 21.62 11.92 6.02
C ASP A 183 20.85 11.07 7.04
N GLY A 184 20.61 9.80 6.70
CA GLY A 184 19.83 8.92 7.58
C GLY A 184 18.32 9.17 7.59
N SER A 185 17.77 10.06 6.76
CA SER A 185 16.31 10.23 6.61
C SER A 185 15.58 8.95 6.18
N ILE A 186 14.29 8.86 6.50
CA ILE A 186 13.40 7.77 6.11
C ILE A 186 12.64 8.20 4.86
N ILE A 187 12.75 7.45 3.76
CA ILE A 187 12.13 7.79 2.48
C ILE A 187 10.98 6.82 2.20
N VAL A 188 9.74 7.30 2.20
CA VAL A 188 8.57 6.48 1.89
C VAL A 188 8.46 6.32 0.38
N LEU A 189 8.47 5.08 -0.12
CA LEU A 189 8.51 4.77 -1.54
C LEU A 189 7.38 3.82 -1.94
N HIS A 190 6.80 4.03 -3.12
CA HIS A 190 5.86 3.06 -3.71
C HIS A 190 6.64 2.25 -4.75
N PRO A 191 6.78 0.92 -4.62
CA PRO A 191 7.59 0.13 -5.54
C PRO A 191 6.95 -0.01 -6.93
N CYS A 192 5.62 0.12 -7.01
CA CYS A 192 4.82 0.10 -8.24
C CYS A 192 3.41 0.65 -7.96
N ALA A 193 2.68 0.98 -9.03
CA ALA A 193 1.35 1.59 -9.03
C ALA A 193 1.22 2.71 -7.99
N HIS A 194 2.03 3.75 -8.16
CA HIS A 194 2.04 4.89 -7.27
C HIS A 194 0.62 5.46 -7.08
N ASN A 195 0.26 5.73 -5.82
CA ASN A 195 -1.07 6.21 -5.44
C ASN A 195 -0.93 7.65 -4.94
N PRO A 196 -1.54 8.65 -5.60
CA PRO A 196 -2.68 8.53 -6.52
C PRO A 196 -2.34 8.56 -8.01
N THR A 197 -1.07 8.73 -8.40
CA THR A 197 -0.78 9.22 -9.75
C THR A 197 -0.75 8.16 -10.84
N GLY A 198 -0.43 6.92 -10.49
CA GLY A 198 -0.08 5.84 -11.42
C GLY A 198 1.22 6.06 -12.18
N ALA A 199 1.98 7.12 -11.91
CA ALA A 199 3.28 7.35 -12.52
C ALA A 199 4.35 6.60 -11.72
N ASP A 200 4.99 5.61 -12.34
CA ASP A 200 6.04 4.79 -11.70
C ASP A 200 7.41 5.08 -12.31
N LEU A 201 8.46 4.89 -11.50
CA LEU A 201 9.84 4.89 -11.96
C LEU A 201 10.13 3.69 -12.85
N ASN A 202 10.97 3.88 -13.86
CA ASN A 202 11.52 2.79 -14.65
C ASN A 202 12.73 2.13 -13.94
N PHE A 203 13.23 1.03 -14.51
CA PHE A 203 14.30 0.25 -13.88
C PHE A 203 15.61 1.04 -13.68
N ASP A 204 15.99 1.90 -14.62
CA ASP A 204 17.24 2.65 -14.51
C ASP A 204 17.11 3.83 -13.53
N GLU A 205 15.91 4.43 -13.43
CA GLU A 205 15.58 5.41 -12.41
C GLU A 205 15.62 4.79 -11.00
N TRP A 206 15.08 3.58 -10.83
CA TRP A 206 15.18 2.84 -9.56
C TRP A 206 16.62 2.56 -9.15
N LYS A 207 17.48 2.18 -10.10
CA LYS A 207 18.91 1.95 -9.83
C LYS A 207 19.61 3.23 -9.38
N GLN A 208 19.35 4.34 -10.06
CA GLN A 208 19.91 5.65 -9.70
C GLN A 208 19.44 6.11 -8.32
N LEU A 209 18.15 5.98 -8.01
CA LEU A 209 17.62 6.32 -6.69
C LEU A 209 18.21 5.43 -5.58
N CYS A 210 18.44 4.14 -5.85
CA CYS A 210 19.12 3.25 -4.92
C CYS A 210 20.54 3.74 -4.58
N THR A 211 21.29 4.23 -5.57
CA THR A 211 22.62 4.81 -5.35
C THR A 211 22.55 6.02 -4.42
N VAL A 212 21.63 6.95 -4.67
CA VAL A 212 21.45 8.16 -3.82
C VAL A 212 21.09 7.77 -2.39
N ILE A 213 20.14 6.83 -2.22
CA ILE A 213 19.72 6.33 -0.91
C ILE A 213 20.90 5.69 -0.16
N ALA A 214 21.74 4.93 -0.86
CA ALA A 214 22.93 4.31 -0.28
C ALA A 214 23.97 5.37 0.15
N GLU A 215 24.28 6.33 -0.73
CA GLU A 215 25.27 7.39 -0.46
C GLU A 215 24.88 8.26 0.74
N LYS A 216 23.58 8.52 0.90
CA LYS A 216 23.01 9.32 1.98
C LYS A 216 22.72 8.52 3.26
N GLY A 217 22.93 7.20 3.23
CA GLY A 217 22.57 6.29 4.32
C GLY A 217 21.09 6.37 4.70
N HIS A 218 20.20 6.67 3.75
CA HIS A 218 18.77 6.77 4.00
C HIS A 218 18.14 5.40 4.23
N LEU A 219 17.07 5.36 5.02
CA LEU A 219 16.24 4.17 5.20
C LEU A 219 15.03 4.23 4.23
N PRO A 220 15.00 3.42 3.16
CA PRO A 220 13.80 3.27 2.35
C PRO A 220 12.72 2.49 3.13
N PHE A 221 11.52 3.07 3.19
CA PHE A 221 10.31 2.41 3.66
C PHE A 221 9.33 2.26 2.49
N PHE A 222 9.30 1.08 1.89
CA PHE A 222 8.40 0.77 0.79
C PHE A 222 6.97 0.49 1.26
N ASP A 223 5.96 0.99 0.53
CA ASP A 223 4.56 0.63 0.68
C ASP A 223 4.04 -0.10 -0.59
N ALA A 224 3.97 -1.43 -0.51
CA ALA A 224 3.55 -2.31 -1.59
C ALA A 224 2.11 -2.78 -1.40
N ALA A 225 1.16 -2.05 -2.00
CA ALA A 225 -0.27 -2.40 -1.95
C ALA A 225 -0.81 -3.07 -3.21
N TYR A 226 -0.04 -3.07 -4.32
CA TYR A 226 -0.51 -3.43 -5.66
C TYR A 226 0.37 -4.46 -6.38
N GLN A 227 1.29 -5.12 -5.69
CA GLN A 227 2.22 -6.07 -6.32
C GLN A 227 1.47 -7.16 -7.12
N GLY A 228 1.84 -7.31 -8.39
CA GLY A 228 1.21 -8.21 -9.38
C GLY A 228 -0.05 -7.64 -10.02
N PHE A 229 -0.76 -6.76 -9.31
CA PHE A 229 -1.96 -6.08 -9.79
C PHE A 229 -1.63 -4.82 -10.60
N ALA A 230 -0.45 -4.24 -10.42
CA ALA A 230 -0.01 -3.03 -11.09
C ALA A 230 0.19 -3.31 -12.59
N THR A 231 1.10 -4.20 -12.94
CA THR A 231 1.46 -4.51 -14.34
C THR A 231 0.93 -5.87 -14.83
N GLY A 232 0.35 -6.68 -13.95
CA GLY A 232 0.03 -8.09 -14.25
C GLY A 232 1.25 -9.01 -14.15
N ASP A 233 2.40 -8.50 -13.68
CA ASP A 233 3.65 -9.23 -13.57
C ASP A 233 4.28 -9.01 -12.18
N LEU A 234 4.26 -10.08 -11.37
CA LEU A 234 4.82 -10.09 -10.03
C LEU A 234 6.33 -9.79 -9.97
N ILE A 235 7.09 -10.19 -11.00
CA ILE A 235 8.54 -9.99 -11.07
C ILE A 235 8.82 -8.52 -11.37
N ARG A 236 8.13 -7.96 -12.36
CA ARG A 236 8.24 -6.54 -12.67
C ARG A 236 7.88 -5.66 -11.48
N ASP A 237 6.76 -5.97 -10.82
CA ASP A 237 6.21 -5.17 -9.72
C ASP A 237 7.05 -5.22 -8.44
N ARG A 238 7.98 -6.18 -8.33
CA ARG A 238 8.88 -6.32 -7.17
C ARG A 238 10.30 -5.84 -7.43
N PHE A 239 10.63 -5.44 -8.66
CA PHE A 239 11.99 -5.10 -9.08
C PHE A 239 12.70 -4.16 -8.09
N ALA A 240 12.05 -3.08 -7.66
CA ALA A 240 12.65 -2.12 -6.72
C ALA A 240 13.01 -2.77 -5.38
N LEU A 241 12.12 -3.62 -4.84
CA LEU A 241 12.33 -4.31 -3.56
C LEU A 241 13.51 -5.29 -3.64
N GLU A 242 13.50 -6.11 -4.69
CA GLU A 242 14.53 -7.12 -4.94
C GLU A 242 15.89 -6.46 -5.20
N TYR A 243 15.93 -5.40 -6.01
CA TYR A 243 17.15 -4.67 -6.32
C TYR A 243 17.77 -4.00 -5.09
N PHE A 244 16.98 -3.28 -4.30
CA PHE A 244 17.49 -2.63 -3.09
C PHE A 244 18.04 -3.66 -2.09
N ALA A 245 17.32 -4.75 -1.88
CA ALA A 245 17.78 -5.85 -1.03
C ALA A 245 19.07 -6.49 -1.56
N SER A 246 19.22 -6.65 -2.88
CA SER A 246 20.42 -7.22 -3.50
C SER A 246 21.63 -6.30 -3.42
N GLN A 247 21.43 -4.98 -3.32
CA GLN A 247 22.50 -4.00 -3.08
C GLN A 247 22.91 -3.93 -1.59
N GLY A 248 22.32 -4.76 -0.72
CA GLY A 248 22.63 -4.78 0.71
C GLY A 248 22.01 -3.62 1.50
N ILE A 249 21.03 -2.90 0.93
CA ILE A 249 20.35 -1.79 1.58
C ILE A 249 19.41 -2.33 2.66
N GLU A 250 19.55 -1.82 3.89
CA GLU A 250 18.56 -2.03 4.94
C GLU A 250 17.26 -1.34 4.55
N LEU A 251 16.12 -2.01 4.71
CA LEU A 251 14.84 -1.47 4.27
C LEU A 251 13.68 -1.94 5.14
N MET A 252 12.60 -1.17 5.10
CA MET A 252 11.29 -1.60 5.60
C MET A 252 10.30 -1.71 4.46
N LEU A 253 9.35 -2.64 4.60
CA LEU A 253 8.33 -2.90 3.60
C LEU A 253 6.98 -3.15 4.28
N SER A 254 6.01 -2.29 3.97
CA SER A 254 4.59 -2.50 4.21
C SER A 254 3.99 -3.25 3.03
N GLN A 255 3.33 -4.39 3.28
CA GLN A 255 2.62 -5.15 2.25
C GLN A 255 1.14 -5.25 2.58
N SER A 256 0.30 -5.06 1.56
CA SER A 256 -1.15 -5.18 1.66
C SER A 256 -1.68 -6.22 0.68
N TYR A 257 -2.54 -7.12 1.18
CA TYR A 257 -3.29 -8.07 0.36
C TYR A 257 -4.70 -7.60 -0.02
N ALA A 258 -5.03 -6.34 0.30
CA ALA A 258 -6.36 -5.81 0.06
C ALA A 258 -6.73 -5.76 -1.44
N LYS A 259 -5.76 -5.50 -2.33
CA LYS A 259 -6.03 -5.30 -3.76
C LYS A 259 -5.68 -6.52 -4.59
N ASN A 260 -4.45 -7.02 -4.44
CA ASN A 260 -3.98 -8.15 -5.24
C ASN A 260 -4.73 -9.47 -4.93
N MET A 261 -5.27 -9.66 -3.72
CA MET A 261 -6.14 -10.79 -3.39
C MET A 261 -7.60 -10.40 -3.13
N GLY A 262 -7.97 -9.12 -3.30
CA GLY A 262 -9.32 -8.65 -2.98
C GLY A 262 -9.71 -8.75 -1.50
N LEU A 263 -8.76 -8.95 -0.59
CA LEU A 263 -8.98 -9.13 0.85
C LEU A 263 -9.11 -7.79 1.59
N TYR A 264 -9.92 -6.87 1.06
CA TYR A 264 -10.04 -5.48 1.56
C TYR A 264 -10.45 -5.43 3.04
N GLY A 265 -11.52 -6.15 3.38
CA GLY A 265 -12.11 -6.19 4.72
C GLY A 265 -11.35 -7.05 5.71
N GLU A 266 -10.61 -8.05 5.24
CA GLU A 266 -9.86 -8.99 6.09
C GLU A 266 -8.60 -8.39 6.72
N ARG A 267 -8.23 -7.17 6.28
CA ARG A 267 -7.07 -6.42 6.80
C ARG A 267 -5.79 -7.27 6.84
N THR A 268 -5.54 -8.03 5.78
CA THR A 268 -4.37 -8.91 5.68
C THR A 268 -3.18 -8.16 5.06
N GLY A 269 -2.02 -8.26 5.70
CA GLY A 269 -0.77 -7.61 5.31
C GLY A 269 0.38 -7.99 6.21
N ALA A 270 1.57 -7.47 5.91
CA ALA A 270 2.77 -7.72 6.70
C ALA A 270 3.70 -6.50 6.71
N LEU A 271 4.52 -6.42 7.74
CA LEU A 271 5.71 -5.60 7.78
C LEU A 271 6.94 -6.51 7.67
N SER A 272 7.80 -6.21 6.71
CA SER A 272 9.10 -6.86 6.54
C SER A 272 10.22 -5.86 6.79
N VAL A 273 11.25 -6.27 7.51
CA VAL A 273 12.45 -5.47 7.82
C VAL A 273 13.67 -6.27 7.37
N ILE A 274 14.49 -5.68 6.50
CA ILE A 274 15.79 -6.23 6.11
C ILE A 274 16.86 -5.47 6.88
N VAL A 275 17.69 -6.22 7.60
CA VAL A 275 18.86 -5.70 8.30
C VAL A 275 20.16 -6.09 7.58
N SER A 276 21.24 -5.42 7.91
CA SER A 276 22.58 -5.66 7.38
C SER A 276 23.25 -6.87 8.05
N ASP A 277 23.01 -7.07 9.35
CA ASP A 277 23.57 -8.16 10.16
C ASP A 277 22.46 -9.05 10.74
N ASN A 278 22.52 -10.36 10.48
CA ASN A 278 21.52 -11.29 11.00
C ASN A 278 21.59 -11.46 12.53
N SER A 279 22.67 -11.03 13.19
CA SER A 279 22.82 -11.12 14.65
C SER A 279 21.77 -10.29 15.42
N ILE A 280 21.11 -9.33 14.75
CA ILE A 280 20.13 -8.44 15.38
C ILE A 280 18.67 -8.84 15.12
N VAL A 281 18.43 -9.82 14.25
CA VAL A 281 17.09 -10.22 13.76
C VAL A 281 16.16 -10.61 14.91
N ASP A 282 16.65 -11.40 15.86
CA ASP A 282 15.86 -11.79 17.04
C ASP A 282 15.50 -10.58 17.91
N ARG A 283 16.42 -9.61 18.06
CA ARG A 283 16.17 -8.38 18.81
C ARG A 283 15.12 -7.52 18.11
N VAL A 284 15.21 -7.38 16.79
CA VAL A 284 14.21 -6.65 15.99
C VAL A 284 12.84 -7.31 16.12
N LEU A 285 12.75 -8.64 15.97
CA LEU A 285 11.48 -9.37 16.10
C LEU A 285 10.85 -9.18 17.49
N VAL A 286 11.64 -9.28 18.56
CA VAL A 286 11.14 -9.07 19.93
C VAL A 286 10.58 -7.66 20.09
N GLN A 287 11.28 -6.63 19.59
CA GLN A 287 10.83 -5.25 19.71
C GLN A 287 9.59 -4.96 18.85
N LEU A 288 9.49 -5.53 17.65
CA LEU A 288 8.25 -5.47 16.85
C LEU A 288 7.07 -6.09 17.59
N LYS A 289 7.28 -7.23 18.26
CA LYS A 289 6.24 -7.85 19.11
C LYS A 289 5.83 -6.94 20.26
N GLN A 290 6.75 -6.18 20.86
CA GLN A 290 6.45 -5.19 21.90
C GLN A 290 5.69 -3.95 21.39
N VAL A 291 5.81 -3.62 20.11
CA VAL A 291 4.96 -2.61 19.46
C VAL A 291 3.56 -3.17 19.18
N ILE A 292 3.49 -4.39 18.64
CA ILE A 292 2.23 -5.01 18.21
C ILE A 292 1.32 -5.40 19.39
N ARG A 293 1.89 -6.04 20.42
CA ARG A 293 1.15 -6.60 21.56
C ARG A 293 0.20 -5.58 22.23
N PRO A 294 0.64 -4.35 22.58
CA PRO A 294 -0.26 -3.34 23.15
C PRO A 294 -1.16 -2.65 22.12
N MET A 295 -0.84 -2.74 20.81
CA MET A 295 -1.63 -2.09 19.76
C MET A 295 -2.89 -2.90 19.40
N TYR A 296 -2.74 -4.22 19.22
CA TYR A 296 -3.87 -5.09 18.86
C TYR A 296 -3.68 -6.56 19.29
N SER A 297 -2.83 -6.83 20.29
CA SER A 297 -2.54 -8.18 20.79
C SER A 297 -1.84 -9.08 19.78
N SER A 298 -2.58 -9.60 18.81
CA SER A 298 -2.15 -10.54 17.77
C SER A 298 -3.02 -10.32 16.53
N PRO A 299 -2.48 -10.51 15.31
CA PRO A 299 -3.21 -10.22 14.08
C PRO A 299 -4.30 -11.28 13.78
N PRO A 300 -5.29 -10.98 12.92
CA PRO A 300 -6.39 -11.88 12.59
C PRO A 300 -5.94 -13.07 11.72
N ALA A 301 -6.54 -14.25 11.93
CA ALA A 301 -6.10 -15.47 11.25
C ALA A 301 -6.70 -15.70 9.87
N HIS A 302 -7.94 -15.27 9.62
CA HIS A 302 -8.73 -15.68 8.44
C HIS A 302 -8.05 -15.35 7.10
N GLY A 303 -7.85 -14.05 6.81
CA GLY A 303 -7.21 -13.66 5.56
C GLY A 303 -5.73 -14.09 5.45
N ALA A 304 -5.01 -14.25 6.56
CA ALA A 304 -3.66 -14.80 6.55
C ALA A 304 -3.63 -16.28 6.17
N ARG A 305 -4.60 -17.09 6.61
CA ARG A 305 -4.76 -18.49 6.19
C ARG A 305 -5.10 -18.57 4.71
N ILE A 306 -5.99 -17.70 4.21
CA ILE A 306 -6.30 -17.63 2.77
C ILE A 306 -5.03 -17.33 1.98
N ALA A 307 -4.34 -16.25 2.31
CA ALA A 307 -3.13 -15.84 1.60
C ALA A 307 -2.01 -16.90 1.71
N ALA A 308 -1.80 -17.49 2.89
CA ALA A 308 -0.82 -18.57 3.06
C ALA A 308 -1.15 -19.80 2.22
N THR A 309 -2.42 -20.19 2.14
CA THR A 309 -2.87 -21.35 1.36
C THR A 309 -2.66 -21.13 -0.13
N ILE A 310 -3.01 -19.93 -0.63
CA ILE A 310 -2.79 -19.56 -2.03
C ILE A 310 -1.29 -19.52 -2.36
N LEU A 311 -0.50 -18.80 -1.55
CA LEU A 311 0.90 -18.53 -1.87
C LEU A 311 1.81 -19.76 -1.74
N ASN A 312 1.46 -20.73 -0.88
CA ASN A 312 2.27 -21.93 -0.66
C ASN A 312 1.81 -23.14 -1.48
N ASN A 313 0.74 -23.01 -2.28
CA ASN A 313 0.26 -24.08 -3.15
C ASN A 313 0.46 -23.66 -4.62
N PRO A 314 1.34 -24.34 -5.39
CA PRO A 314 1.64 -23.96 -6.77
C PRO A 314 0.40 -23.84 -7.68
N VAL A 315 -0.57 -24.74 -7.51
CA VAL A 315 -1.80 -24.74 -8.33
C VAL A 315 -2.68 -23.53 -8.01
N LEU A 316 -2.85 -23.22 -6.72
CA LEU A 316 -3.63 -22.04 -6.30
C LEU A 316 -2.89 -20.73 -6.62
N PHE A 317 -1.57 -20.72 -6.48
CA PHE A 317 -0.73 -19.61 -6.86
C PHE A 317 -0.87 -19.28 -8.35
N ASP A 318 -0.83 -20.30 -9.22
CA ASP A 318 -1.00 -20.11 -10.66
C ASP A 318 -2.38 -19.59 -11.03
N LYS A 319 -3.44 -20.10 -10.37
CA LYS A 319 -4.81 -19.56 -10.52
C LYS A 319 -4.86 -18.08 -10.13
N TRP A 320 -4.34 -17.73 -8.95
CA TRP A 320 -4.29 -16.36 -8.46
C TRP A 320 -3.49 -15.44 -9.40
N ASN A 321 -2.33 -15.87 -9.88
CA ASN A 321 -1.52 -15.11 -10.83
C ASN A 321 -2.24 -14.89 -12.17
N GLY A 322 -3.01 -15.89 -12.64
CA GLY A 322 -3.89 -15.74 -13.80
C GLY A 322 -4.99 -14.70 -13.57
N GLU A 323 -5.61 -14.69 -12.39
CA GLU A 323 -6.63 -13.70 -12.02
C GLU A 323 -6.05 -12.28 -11.91
N LEU A 324 -4.84 -12.11 -11.38
CA LEU A 324 -4.13 -10.82 -11.37
C LEU A 324 -3.95 -10.26 -12.78
N LYS A 325 -3.49 -11.09 -13.72
CA LYS A 325 -3.33 -10.73 -15.13
C LYS A 325 -4.64 -10.33 -15.77
N LEU A 326 -5.73 -11.06 -15.49
CA LEU A 326 -7.07 -10.71 -15.97
C LEU A 326 -7.50 -9.34 -15.44
N MET A 327 -7.32 -9.09 -14.14
CA MET A 327 -7.75 -7.83 -13.54
C MET A 327 -6.94 -6.64 -14.05
N SER A 328 -5.60 -6.78 -14.14
CA SER A 328 -4.71 -5.75 -14.69
C SER A 328 -4.97 -5.50 -16.18
N GLY A 329 -5.16 -6.57 -16.97
CA GLY A 329 -5.52 -6.48 -18.38
C GLY A 329 -6.82 -5.71 -18.61
N ARG A 330 -7.87 -6.00 -17.84
CA ARG A 330 -9.14 -5.25 -17.94
C ARG A 330 -8.98 -3.78 -17.59
N ILE A 331 -8.14 -3.44 -16.61
CA ILE A 331 -7.85 -2.03 -16.27
C ILE A 331 -7.21 -1.32 -17.47
N LEU A 332 -6.24 -1.95 -18.14
CA LEU A 332 -5.61 -1.38 -19.33
C LEU A 332 -6.63 -1.21 -20.47
N GLU A 333 -7.49 -2.20 -20.70
CA GLU A 333 -8.58 -2.10 -21.69
C GLU A 333 -9.49 -0.89 -21.42
N MET A 334 -9.87 -0.66 -20.15
CA MET A 334 -10.70 0.49 -19.78
C MET A 334 -9.97 1.82 -19.96
N ARG A 335 -8.67 1.88 -19.69
CA ARG A 335 -7.82 3.06 -19.94
C ARG A 335 -7.76 3.40 -21.42
N THR A 336 -7.51 2.41 -22.26
CA THR A 336 -7.53 2.56 -23.72
C THR A 336 -8.91 2.98 -24.23
N ALA A 337 -9.98 2.36 -23.72
CA ALA A 337 -11.34 2.72 -24.11
C ALA A 337 -11.68 4.18 -23.76
N LEU A 338 -11.32 4.64 -22.55
CA LEU A 338 -11.52 6.02 -22.12
C LEU A 338 -10.73 7.00 -23.00
N LYS A 339 -9.45 6.72 -23.25
CA LYS A 339 -8.60 7.51 -24.15
C LYS A 339 -9.22 7.65 -25.54
N LEU A 340 -9.62 6.54 -26.15
CA LEU A 340 -10.22 6.53 -27.49
C LEU A 340 -11.56 7.28 -27.52
N ALA A 341 -12.37 7.18 -26.47
CA ALA A 341 -13.61 7.93 -26.36
C ALA A 341 -13.37 9.44 -26.30
N LEU A 342 -12.42 9.89 -25.47
CA LEU A 342 -12.02 11.30 -25.36
C LEU A 342 -11.47 11.84 -26.69
N GLN A 343 -10.62 11.07 -27.37
CA GLN A 343 -10.10 11.43 -28.70
C GLN A 343 -11.21 11.53 -29.75
N LYS A 344 -12.16 10.59 -29.75
CA LYS A 344 -13.32 10.62 -30.66
C LYS A 344 -14.21 11.85 -30.42
N LEU A 345 -14.34 12.28 -29.16
CA LEU A 345 -15.05 13.51 -28.78
C LEU A 345 -14.23 14.78 -28.99
N GLN A 346 -12.98 14.67 -29.46
CA GLN A 346 -12.05 15.78 -29.62
C GLN A 346 -11.85 16.57 -28.31
N THR A 347 -11.90 15.88 -27.17
CA THR A 347 -11.70 16.51 -25.86
C THR A 347 -10.31 17.14 -25.80
N PRO A 348 -10.19 18.44 -25.43
CA PRO A 348 -8.91 19.14 -25.38
C PRO A 348 -7.86 18.42 -24.52
N GLY A 349 -6.58 18.57 -24.89
CA GLY A 349 -5.44 18.01 -24.17
C GLY A 349 -4.90 16.68 -24.75
N ASN A 350 -3.82 16.18 -24.14
CA ASN A 350 -3.24 14.88 -24.47
C ASN A 350 -3.67 13.85 -23.42
N TRP A 351 -4.31 12.75 -23.87
CA TRP A 351 -4.82 11.67 -23.03
C TRP A 351 -3.98 10.37 -23.10
N ASP A 352 -2.82 10.40 -23.75
CA ASP A 352 -1.91 9.24 -23.85
C ASP A 352 -1.37 8.76 -22.50
N PHE A 353 -1.36 9.64 -21.49
CA PHE A 353 -0.93 9.27 -20.14
C PHE A 353 -1.81 8.19 -19.50
N LEU A 354 -3.06 8.04 -19.92
CA LEU A 354 -3.99 7.02 -19.37
C LEU A 354 -3.46 5.60 -19.56
N GLU A 355 -2.74 5.34 -20.65
CA GLU A 355 -2.15 4.02 -20.96
C GLU A 355 -0.74 3.87 -20.37
N LYS A 356 -0.07 4.98 -20.07
CA LYS A 356 1.28 4.98 -19.46
C LYS A 356 1.24 4.83 -17.95
N GLN A 357 0.19 5.34 -17.31
CA GLN A 357 -0.02 5.22 -15.87
C GLN A 357 -0.45 3.80 -15.50
N ILE A 358 0.07 3.32 -14.37
CA ILE A 358 0.00 1.93 -13.92
C ILE A 358 -0.93 1.81 -12.70
N GLY A 359 -1.65 0.69 -12.59
CA GLY A 359 -2.47 0.34 -11.43
C GLY A 359 -3.91 0.88 -11.49
N MET A 360 -4.55 1.00 -10.32
CA MET A 360 -5.98 1.32 -10.20
C MET A 360 -6.34 2.77 -10.54
N PHE A 361 -5.37 3.69 -10.49
CA PHE A 361 -5.64 5.13 -10.54
C PHE A 361 -4.96 5.81 -11.72
N SER A 362 -5.57 6.90 -12.18
CA SER A 362 -4.97 7.82 -13.12
C SER A 362 -5.09 9.24 -12.58
N TYR A 363 -3.99 9.98 -12.56
CA TYR A 363 -4.04 11.41 -12.30
C TYR A 363 -4.45 12.14 -13.57
N THR A 364 -5.73 12.49 -13.67
CA THR A 364 -6.31 13.10 -14.87
C THR A 364 -5.80 14.53 -15.11
N GLY A 365 -5.38 15.23 -14.05
CA GLY A 365 -5.04 16.64 -14.10
C GLY A 365 -6.25 17.56 -14.20
N LEU A 366 -7.47 17.04 -14.04
CA LEU A 366 -8.67 17.85 -13.88
C LEU A 366 -8.53 18.74 -12.64
N THR A 367 -8.92 19.99 -12.78
CA THR A 367 -8.94 20.98 -11.71
C THR A 367 -10.10 20.70 -10.76
N GLY A 368 -10.03 21.22 -9.52
CA GLY A 368 -11.13 21.13 -8.56
C GLY A 368 -12.49 21.53 -9.16
N PRO A 369 -12.61 22.71 -9.82
CA PRO A 369 -13.84 23.11 -10.48
C PRO A 369 -14.35 22.16 -11.58
N GLU A 370 -13.45 21.51 -12.33
CA GLU A 370 -13.86 20.52 -13.33
C GLU A 370 -14.34 19.22 -12.68
N VAL A 371 -13.73 18.80 -11.58
CA VAL A 371 -14.19 17.66 -10.76
C VAL A 371 -15.57 17.96 -10.17
N ASP A 372 -15.75 19.15 -9.60
CA ASP A 372 -17.04 19.61 -9.05
C ASP A 372 -18.13 19.62 -10.14
N PHE A 373 -17.81 20.13 -11.33
CA PHE A 373 -18.74 20.13 -12.46
C PHE A 373 -19.15 18.71 -12.89
N ILE A 374 -18.22 17.75 -12.89
CA ILE A 374 -18.53 16.34 -13.20
C ILE A 374 -19.39 15.72 -12.10
N GLN A 375 -19.19 16.10 -10.84
CA GLN A 375 -19.99 15.60 -9.73
C GLN A 375 -21.44 16.13 -9.75
N GLU A 376 -21.64 17.37 -10.18
CA GLU A 376 -22.97 18.00 -10.26
C GLU A 376 -23.82 17.53 -11.44
N LYS A 377 -23.22 16.87 -12.45
CA LYS A 377 -23.85 16.49 -13.72
C LYS A 377 -24.11 15.00 -13.81
#